data_AF-A0A523BK71-F1
#
_entry.id   AF-A0A523BK71-F1
#
_cell.length_a   1.000
_cell.length_b   1.000
_cell.length_c   1.000
_cell.angle_alpha   90.00
_cell.angle_beta   90.00
_cell.angle_gamma   90.00
#
_symmetry.space_group_name_H-M   'P 1'
#
loop_
_entity.id
_entity.type
_entity.pdbx_description
1 polymer ?
#
loop_
_entity_poly.entity_id
_entity_poly.type
_entity_poly.pdbx_seq_one_letter_code
_entity_poly.pdbx_strand_id
1 'polypeptide(L)'
;MVNIIQVSVDPKELEVKDKLEAMFELNKRYLESLKEPLSIPLDSKAGQEKLRKLFWYMIEELFEAVNALKNDRDWVRTEYELDLWRIYDEIADALGFFITICRYLNLDPNKLYEIYLRKWKVNLFRVNSQY
;
A
#
# COMPACT_ATOMS: atom_id res chain seq x y z
N MET A 1 19.16 5.03 6.92
CA MET A 1 17.74 4.68 6.83
C MET A 1 17.38 4.00 8.14
N VAL A 2 16.29 4.41 8.79
CA VAL A 2 15.83 3.78 10.04
C VAL A 2 14.98 2.57 9.65
N ASN A 3 15.27 1.39 10.19
CA ASN A 3 14.50 0.18 9.89
C ASN A 3 13.26 0.12 10.80
N ILE A 4 12.12 -0.39 10.31
CA ILE A 4 10.87 -0.52 11.08
C ILE A 4 11.05 -1.23 12.43
N ILE A 5 11.99 -2.17 12.55
CA ILE A 5 12.28 -2.86 13.82
C ILE A 5 12.91 -1.96 14.89
N GLN A 6 13.46 -0.82 14.48
CA GLN A 6 14.12 0.14 15.36
C GLN A 6 13.13 1.16 15.93
N VAL A 7 11.89 1.19 15.41
CA VAL A 7 10.83 2.11 15.83
C VAL A 7 9.93 1.40 16.84
N SER A 8 9.88 1.92 18.08
CA SER A 8 8.94 1.39 19.07
C SER A 8 7.52 1.90 18.80
N VAL A 9 6.54 1.01 18.85
CA VAL A 9 5.11 1.33 18.79
C VAL A 9 4.53 1.20 20.20
N ASP A 10 3.81 2.22 20.68
CA ASP A 10 3.11 2.14 21.97
C ASP A 10 1.96 1.12 21.83
N PRO A 11 1.83 0.12 22.72
CA PRO A 11 0.73 -0.83 22.68
C PRO A 11 -0.67 -0.19 22.57
N LYS A 12 -0.86 1.02 23.11
CA LYS A 12 -2.12 1.77 23.00
C LYS A 12 -2.44 2.19 21.57
N GLU A 13 -1.44 2.45 20.74
CA GLU A 13 -1.62 2.78 19.32
C GLU A 13 -2.21 1.60 18.52
N LEU A 14 -2.04 0.37 19.02
CA LEU A 14 -2.57 -0.84 18.39
C LEU A 14 -4.04 -1.13 18.75
N GLU A 15 -4.60 -0.46 19.76
CA GLU A 15 -5.97 -0.68 20.24
C GLU A 15 -7.06 -0.07 19.34
N VAL A 16 -6.65 0.60 18.25
CA VAL A 16 -7.60 1.25 17.33
C VAL A 16 -8.50 0.21 16.66
N LYS A 17 -9.82 0.42 16.78
CA LYS A 17 -10.85 -0.49 16.24
C LYS A 17 -10.90 -0.46 14.72
N ASP A 18 -10.96 0.74 14.12
CA ASP A 18 -10.95 0.90 12.67
C ASP A 18 -9.53 1.23 12.18
N LYS A 19 -8.79 0.17 11.85
CA LYS A 19 -7.41 0.29 11.38
C LYS A 19 -7.34 0.95 10.00
N LEU A 20 -8.36 0.80 9.15
CA LEU A 20 -8.33 1.39 7.81
C LEU A 20 -8.47 2.91 7.88
N GLU A 21 -9.44 3.40 8.64
CA GLU A 21 -9.59 4.82 8.93
C GLU A 21 -8.32 5.40 9.56
N ALA A 22 -7.73 4.69 10.53
CA ALA A 22 -6.50 5.09 11.19
C ALA A 22 -5.33 5.24 10.19
N MET A 23 -5.14 4.28 9.28
CA MET A 23 -4.09 4.34 8.27
C MET A 23 -4.30 5.51 7.29
N PHE A 24 -5.54 5.79 6.90
CA PHE A 24 -5.85 6.95 6.06
C PHE A 24 -5.52 8.27 6.78
N GLU A 25 -5.84 8.38 8.07
CA GLU A 25 -5.52 9.56 8.88
C GLU A 25 -4.00 9.73 9.07
N LEU A 26 -3.26 8.64 9.33
CA LEU A 26 -1.79 8.67 9.38
C LEU A 26 -1.19 9.15 8.05
N ASN A 27 -1.70 8.65 6.92
CA ASN A 27 -1.28 9.10 5.59
C ASN A 27 -1.57 10.59 5.37
N LYS A 28 -2.72 11.10 5.83
CA LYS A 28 -3.03 12.53 5.75
C LYS A 28 -1.99 13.38 6.47
N ARG A 29 -1.67 13.02 7.72
CA ARG A 29 -0.66 13.71 8.54
C ARG A 29 0.73 13.64 7.91
N TYR A 30 1.06 12.51 7.28
CA TYR A 30 2.30 12.35 6.53
C TYR A 30 2.38 13.31 5.33
N LEU A 31 1.33 13.41 4.52
CA LEU A 31 1.32 14.36 3.39
C LEU A 31 1.38 15.82 3.87
N GLU A 32 0.69 16.15 4.96
CA GLU A 32 0.75 17.48 5.57
C GLU A 32 2.16 17.83 6.06
N SER A 33 2.88 16.87 6.67
CA SER A 33 4.27 17.08 7.12
C SER A 33 5.24 17.26 5.95
N LEU A 34 4.98 16.60 4.82
CA LEU A 34 5.69 16.80 3.55
C LEU A 34 5.29 18.08 2.80
N LYS A 35 4.25 18.79 3.26
CA LYS A 35 3.62 19.92 2.54
C LYS A 35 3.08 19.54 1.16
N GLU A 36 2.70 18.29 0.99
CA GLU A 36 2.05 17.78 -0.21
C GLU A 36 0.54 18.09 -0.17
N PRO A 37 -0.10 18.38 -1.31
CA PRO A 37 -1.53 18.63 -1.34
C PRO A 37 -2.29 17.33 -1.06
N LEU A 38 -3.44 17.45 -0.40
CA LEU A 38 -4.34 16.32 -0.12
C LEU A 38 -5.19 15.90 -1.34
N SER A 39 -5.18 16.70 -2.40
CA SER A 39 -5.89 16.45 -3.65
C SER A 39 -5.04 16.91 -4.84
N ILE A 40 -5.23 16.28 -6.00
CA ILE A 40 -4.54 16.64 -7.24
C ILE A 40 -5.55 16.88 -8.37
N PRO A 41 -5.26 17.76 -9.34
CA PRO A 41 -6.12 17.99 -10.51
C PRO A 41 -6.02 16.81 -11.50
N LEU A 42 -6.89 15.81 -11.34
CA LEU A 42 -6.90 14.57 -12.16
C LEU A 42 -7.21 14.79 -13.64
N ASP A 43 -7.86 15.91 -13.98
CA ASP A 43 -8.15 16.35 -15.34
C ASP A 43 -6.94 17.00 -16.04
N SER A 44 -5.89 17.30 -15.28
CA SER A 44 -4.65 17.88 -15.81
C SER A 44 -3.59 16.82 -16.11
N LYS A 45 -2.73 17.10 -17.09
CA LYS A 45 -1.53 16.30 -17.36
C LYS A 45 -0.66 16.13 -16.11
N ALA A 46 -0.45 17.20 -15.34
CA ALA A 46 0.40 17.18 -14.15
C ALA A 46 -0.15 16.26 -13.05
N GLY A 47 -1.46 16.28 -12.79
CA GLY A 47 -2.09 15.38 -11.84
C GLY A 47 -2.01 13.92 -12.27
N GLN A 48 -2.26 13.63 -13.56
CA GLN A 48 -2.15 12.28 -14.10
C GLN A 48 -0.70 11.75 -14.07
N GLU A 49 0.29 12.60 -14.35
CA GLU A 49 1.71 12.24 -14.22
C GLU A 49 2.09 11.91 -12.78
N LYS A 50 1.63 12.72 -11.81
CA LYS A 50 1.86 12.45 -10.38
C LYS A 50 1.23 11.14 -9.95
N LEU A 51 -0.03 10.92 -10.31
CA LEU A 51 -0.74 9.68 -10.00
C LEU A 51 -0.04 8.46 -10.62
N ARG A 52 0.37 8.56 -11.89
CA ARG A 52 1.11 7.50 -12.59
C ARG A 52 2.44 7.19 -11.90
N LYS A 53 3.18 8.19 -11.42
CA LYS A 53 4.42 7.98 -10.66
C LYS A 53 4.17 7.23 -9.36
N LEU A 54 3.11 7.56 -8.62
CA LEU A 54 2.77 6.84 -7.38
C LEU A 54 2.46 5.36 -7.63
N PHE A 55 1.77 5.05 -8.74
CA PHE A 55 1.57 3.64 -9.13
C PHE A 55 2.90 2.93 -9.39
N TRP A 56 3.87 3.61 -10.01
CA TRP A 56 5.21 3.04 -10.20
C TRP A 56 5.95 2.85 -8.88
N TYR A 57 5.94 3.82 -7.98
CA TYR A 57 6.58 3.68 -6.68
C TYR A 57 6.00 2.50 -5.89
N MET A 58 4.66 2.38 -5.82
CA MET A 58 4.02 1.22 -5.20
C MET A 58 4.48 -0.12 -5.81
N ILE A 59 4.63 -0.19 -7.13
CA ILE A 59 5.11 -1.39 -7.83
C ILE A 59 6.58 -1.65 -7.51
N GLU A 60 7.42 -0.61 -7.47
CA GLU A 60 8.84 -0.70 -7.13
C GLU A 60 9.02 -1.31 -5.72
N GLU A 61 8.30 -0.83 -4.71
CA GLU A 61 8.40 -1.41 -3.35
C GLU A 61 7.94 -2.87 -3.32
N LEU A 62 6.90 -3.25 -4.06
CA LEU A 62 6.50 -4.65 -4.19
C LEU A 62 7.60 -5.50 -4.86
N PHE A 63 8.35 -4.96 -5.82
CA PHE A 63 9.52 -5.62 -6.38
C PHE A 63 10.69 -5.69 -5.40
N GLU A 64 10.86 -4.71 -4.52
CA GLU A 64 11.82 -4.79 -3.42
C GLU A 64 11.48 -5.93 -2.44
N ALA A 65 10.19 -6.13 -2.12
CA ALA A 65 9.71 -7.26 -1.34
C ALA A 65 10.01 -8.60 -2.03
N VAL A 66 9.76 -8.69 -3.35
CA VAL A 66 10.11 -9.88 -4.16
C VAL A 66 11.61 -10.11 -4.16
N ASN A 67 12.43 -9.05 -4.18
CA ASN A 67 13.88 -9.17 -4.14
C ASN A 67 14.42 -9.76 -2.83
N ALA A 68 13.68 -9.64 -1.73
CA ALA A 68 14.01 -10.31 -0.46
C ALA A 68 13.82 -11.84 -0.53
N LEU A 69 12.97 -12.34 -1.42
CA LEU A 69 12.74 -13.77 -1.68
C LEU A 69 13.84 -14.37 -2.58
N LYS A 70 15.08 -14.35 -2.09
CA LYS A 70 16.27 -14.68 -2.90
C LYS A 70 16.31 -16.15 -3.38
N ASN A 71 15.74 -17.07 -2.61
CA ASN A 71 15.89 -18.53 -2.84
C ASN A 71 15.14 -19.06 -4.08
N ASP A 72 14.19 -18.31 -4.64
CA ASP A 72 13.43 -18.70 -5.85
C ASP A 72 14.23 -18.49 -7.15
N ARG A 73 15.42 -17.88 -7.08
CA ARG A 73 16.22 -17.53 -8.24
C ARG A 73 17.08 -18.71 -8.70
N ASP A 74 16.93 -19.13 -9.94
CA ASP A 74 17.67 -20.26 -10.54
C ASP A 74 19.20 -20.20 -10.38
N TRP A 75 19.78 -19.00 -10.29
CA TRP A 75 21.23 -18.80 -10.15
C TRP A 75 21.73 -18.84 -8.70
N VAL A 76 20.84 -18.89 -7.71
CA VAL A 76 21.20 -18.98 -6.30
C VAL A 76 21.64 -20.40 -5.98
N ARG A 77 22.92 -20.54 -5.59
CA ARG A 77 23.56 -21.85 -5.34
C ARG A 77 23.49 -22.31 -3.88
N THR A 78 23.13 -21.40 -2.98
CA THR A 78 23.07 -21.62 -1.54
C THR A 78 21.81 -20.97 -0.99
N GLU A 79 21.13 -21.65 -0.08
CA GLU A 79 19.94 -21.10 0.57
C GLU A 79 20.31 -19.91 1.47
N TYR A 80 19.56 -18.82 1.35
CA TYR A 80 19.64 -17.65 2.20
C TYR A 80 18.57 -17.70 3.29
N GLU A 81 18.90 -17.19 4.48
CA GLU A 81 17.88 -16.90 5.48
C GLU A 81 16.92 -15.81 4.98
N LEU A 82 15.63 -15.98 5.30
CA LEU A 82 14.59 -15.05 4.91
C LEU A 82 14.60 -13.82 5.82
N ASP A 83 14.87 -12.65 5.26
CA ASP A 83 14.68 -11.38 5.95
C ASP A 83 13.21 -10.96 5.90
N LEU A 84 12.42 -11.50 6.83
CA LEU A 84 10.98 -11.21 6.94
C LEU A 84 10.71 -9.73 7.21
N TRP A 85 11.59 -9.06 7.96
CA TRP A 85 11.38 -7.66 8.31
C TRP A 85 11.59 -6.74 7.12
N ARG A 86 12.54 -7.07 6.23
CA ARG A 86 12.64 -6.38 4.94
C ARG A 86 11.35 -6.50 4.15
N ILE A 87 10.74 -7.69 4.09
CA ILE A 87 9.47 -7.87 3.37
C ILE A 87 8.34 -7.04 4.00
N TYR A 88 8.26 -7.00 5.33
CA TYR A 88 7.22 -6.22 6.02
C TYR A 88 7.37 -4.72 5.81
N ASP A 89 8.61 -4.22 5.77
CA ASP A 89 8.95 -2.83 5.45
C ASP A 89 8.41 -2.45 4.07
N GLU A 90 8.77 -3.23 3.04
CA GLU A 90 8.35 -2.98 1.67
C GLU A 90 6.84 -3.10 1.45
N ILE A 91 6.18 -4.02 2.16
CA ILE A 91 4.72 -4.12 2.15
C ILE A 91 4.09 -2.87 2.77
N ALA A 92 4.66 -2.33 3.84
CA ALA A 92 4.17 -1.11 4.48
C ALA A 92 4.35 0.11 3.58
N ASP A 93 5.48 0.23 2.88
CA ASP A 93 5.74 1.31 1.93
C ASP A 93 4.81 1.23 0.71
N ALA A 94 4.63 0.05 0.12
CA ALA A 94 3.64 -0.17 -0.94
C ALA A 94 2.22 0.21 -0.49
N LEU A 95 1.83 -0.16 0.74
CA LEU A 95 0.54 0.21 1.32
C LEU A 95 0.41 1.73 1.50
N GLY A 96 1.47 2.42 1.93
CA GLY A 96 1.52 3.87 2.06
C GLY A 96 1.28 4.58 0.72
N PHE A 97 1.90 4.10 -0.35
CA PHE A 97 1.62 4.59 -1.71
C PHE A 97 0.20 4.28 -2.15
N PHE A 98 -0.31 3.08 -1.88
CA PHE A 98 -1.68 2.70 -2.23
C PHE A 98 -2.73 3.61 -1.55
N ILE A 99 -2.57 3.92 -0.27
CA ILE A 99 -3.46 4.84 0.45
C ILE A 99 -3.38 6.26 -0.14
N THR A 100 -2.18 6.72 -0.49
CA THR A 100 -1.98 8.02 -1.16
C THR A 100 -2.70 8.07 -2.51
N ILE A 101 -2.60 6.99 -3.30
CA ILE A 101 -3.33 6.82 -4.57
C ILE A 101 -4.84 6.89 -4.33
N CYS A 102 -5.36 6.15 -3.34
CA CYS A 102 -6.77 6.17 -2.98
C CYS A 102 -7.25 7.58 -2.63
N ARG A 103 -6.49 8.30 -1.80
CA ARG A 103 -6.78 9.69 -1.43
C ARG A 103 -6.87 10.60 -2.66
N TYR A 104 -5.90 10.52 -3.58
CA TYR A 104 -5.90 11.32 -4.80
C TYR A 104 -7.02 10.96 -5.79
N LEU A 105 -7.54 9.74 -5.72
CA LEU A 105 -8.72 9.30 -6.46
C LEU A 105 -10.05 9.59 -5.73
N ASN A 106 -10.01 10.29 -4.59
CA ASN A 106 -11.17 10.52 -3.71
C ASN A 106 -11.85 9.21 -3.26
N LEU A 107 -11.05 8.18 -3.00
CA LEU A 107 -11.47 6.89 -2.44
C LEU A 107 -11.17 6.88 -0.95
N ASP A 108 -12.11 7.33 -0.13
CA ASP A 108 -12.04 7.20 1.34
C ASP A 108 -12.26 5.74 1.78
N PRO A 109 -12.07 5.39 3.08
CA PRO A 109 -12.27 4.02 3.58
C PRO A 109 -13.63 3.43 3.22
N ASN A 110 -14.71 4.21 3.31
CA ASN A 110 -16.07 3.77 3.00
C ASN A 110 -16.21 3.45 1.51
N LYS A 111 -15.70 4.32 0.64
CA LYS A 111 -15.78 4.15 -0.81
C LYS A 111 -14.91 3.00 -1.29
N LEU A 112 -13.71 2.86 -0.73
CA LEU A 112 -12.81 1.74 -1.01
C LEU A 112 -13.46 0.41 -0.63
N TYR A 113 -14.09 0.33 0.55
CA TYR A 113 -14.83 -0.85 0.98
C TYR A 113 -16.04 -1.13 0.09
N GLU A 114 -16.80 -0.10 -0.32
CA GLU A 114 -17.91 -0.25 -1.27
C GLU A 114 -17.45 -0.89 -2.59
N ILE A 115 -16.34 -0.41 -3.16
CA ILE A 115 -15.76 -0.94 -4.40
C ILE A 115 -15.32 -2.39 -4.21
N TYR A 116 -14.65 -2.70 -3.10
CA TYR A 116 -14.24 -4.07 -2.77
C TYR A 116 -15.46 -5.01 -2.68
N LEU A 117 -16.51 -4.61 -1.96
CA LEU A 117 -17.75 -5.38 -1.84
C LEU A 117 -18.41 -5.64 -3.19
N ARG A 118 -18.46 -4.63 -4.07
CA ARG A 118 -18.97 -4.80 -5.43
C ARG A 118 -18.14 -5.82 -6.20
N LYS A 119 -16.82 -5.72 -6.16
CA LYS A 119 -15.91 -6.66 -6.82
C LYS A 119 -16.04 -8.08 -6.27
N TRP A 120 -16.17 -8.23 -4.96
CA TRP A 120 -16.41 -9.51 -4.31
C TRP A 120 -17.71 -10.16 -4.78
N LYS A 121 -18.82 -9.41 -4.83
CA LYS A 121 -20.11 -9.91 -5.35
C LYS A 121 -20.01 -10.39 -6.79
N VAL A 122 -19.32 -9.64 -7.66
CA VAL A 122 -19.07 -10.04 -9.05
C VAL A 122 -18.25 -11.34 -9.14
N ASN A 123 -17.20 -11.46 -8.33
CA ASN A 123 -16.38 -12.67 -8.32
C ASN A 123 -17.16 -13.88 -7.81
N LEU A 124 -17.98 -13.71 -6.75
CA LEU A 124 -18.85 -14.76 -6.24
C LEU A 124 -19.88 -15.20 -7.29
N PHE A 125 -20.47 -14.25 -8.00
CA PHE A 125 -21.37 -14.56 -9.12
C PHE A 125 -20.66 -15.43 -10.18
N ARG A 126 -19.45 -15.07 -10.61
CA ARG A 126 -18.67 -15.83 -11.62
C ARG A 126 -18.44 -17.29 -11.21
N VAL A 127 -18.02 -17.50 -9.96
CA VAL A 127 -17.83 -18.86 -9.40
C VAL A 127 -19.14 -19.65 -9.44
N ASN A 128 -20.24 -19.02 -9.05
CA ASN A 128 -21.54 -19.68 -8.98
C ASN A 128 -22.20 -19.88 -10.36
N SER A 129 -21.88 -19.03 -11.34
CA SER A 129 -22.47 -19.07 -12.69
C SER A 129 -21.67 -19.92 -13.68
N GLN A 130 -20.57 -20.55 -13.27
CA GLN A 130 -19.64 -21.27 -14.15
C GLN A 130 -19.13 -20.42 -15.33
N TYR A 131 -18.87 -19.13 -15.09
CA TYR A 131 -18.24 -18.24 -16.07
C TYR A 131 -16.71 -18.29 -15.97
#